data_AF-A0A1H6WET0-F1
#
_entry.id   AF-A0A1H6WET0-F1
#
_cell.length_a   1.000
_cell.length_b   1.000
_cell.length_c   1.000
_cell.angle_alpha   90.00
_cell.angle_beta   90.00
_cell.angle_gamma   90.00
#
_symmetry.space_group_name_H-M   'P 1'
#
loop_
_entity.id
_entity.type
_entity.pdbx_description
1 polymer ?
#
loop_
_entity_poly.entity_id
_entity_poly.type
_entity_poly.pdbx_seq_one_letter_code
_entity_poly.pdbx_strand_id
1 'polypeptide(L)'
;MNQLAHPFKIQHRHSDYLIKLVHHKLEIDADLEMRAHIRIEFWTKDAEGEFDQPLLEVIANDPNLSDNQKRNDMELFRTRQWSSSTRGSRVLPETGELVHPDENGNYPAGAITQLQYWQSLPAAAFPGETLAEKVYSALLVNMQEIYDLQNI
;
A
#
# COMPACT_ATOMS: atom_id res chain seq x y z
N MET A 1 8.78 -16.86 8.61
CA MET A 1 8.48 -15.42 8.43
C MET A 1 7.35 -15.33 7.43
N ASN A 2 6.12 -15.12 7.91
CA ASN A 2 4.95 -15.06 7.03
C ASN A 2 5.01 -13.74 6.24
N GLN A 3 5.21 -13.85 4.93
CA GLN A 3 5.04 -12.74 4.02
C GLN A 3 3.58 -12.32 4.07
N LEU A 4 3.31 -11.17 4.70
CA LEU A 4 2.06 -10.43 4.62
C LEU A 4 1.94 -9.80 3.22
N ALA A 5 1.92 -10.63 2.17
CA ALA A 5 1.58 -10.22 0.83
C ALA A 5 0.07 -10.18 0.73
N HIS A 6 -0.52 -8.99 0.86
CA HIS A 6 -1.93 -8.80 0.55
C HIS A 6 -2.14 -9.05 -0.96
N PRO A 7 -3.10 -9.90 -1.37
CA PRO A 7 -3.22 -10.38 -2.74
C PRO A 7 -3.93 -9.37 -3.68
N PHE A 8 -3.78 -8.07 -3.45
CA PHE A 8 -4.30 -7.08 -4.38
C PHE A 8 -3.36 -7.00 -5.58
N LYS A 9 -3.85 -7.49 -6.73
CA LYS A 9 -3.19 -7.36 -8.02
C LYS A 9 -3.52 -5.99 -8.59
N ILE A 10 -2.55 -5.08 -8.55
CA ILE A 10 -2.71 -3.75 -9.10
C ILE A 10 -2.08 -3.75 -10.48
N GLN A 11 -2.86 -3.46 -11.52
CA GLN A 11 -2.34 -3.30 -12.87
C GLN A 11 -1.60 -1.96 -12.98
N HIS A 12 -0.34 -1.98 -13.43
CA HIS A 12 0.33 -0.73 -13.77
C HIS A 12 -0.31 -0.10 -15.01
N ARG A 13 -0.61 1.19 -14.97
CA ARG A 13 -1.43 1.87 -15.99
C ARG A 13 -0.80 1.96 -17.38
N HIS A 14 0.54 1.94 -17.43
CA HIS A 14 1.29 2.22 -18.66
C HIS A 14 2.12 1.03 -19.16
N SER A 15 1.97 -0.15 -18.53
CA SER A 15 2.69 -1.36 -18.91
C SER A 15 1.87 -2.60 -18.58
N ASP A 16 2.28 -3.75 -19.08
CA ASP A 16 1.62 -5.01 -18.77
C ASP A 16 2.03 -5.61 -17.40
N TYR A 17 2.86 -4.92 -16.62
CA TYR A 17 3.32 -5.38 -15.31
C TYR A 17 2.29 -5.19 -14.20
N LEU A 18 2.39 -6.05 -13.18
CA LEU A 18 1.67 -5.92 -11.94
C LEU A 18 2.50 -5.19 -10.90
N ILE A 19 1.82 -4.49 -10.00
CA ILE A 19 2.40 -3.87 -8.83
C ILE A 19 2.06 -4.70 -7.61
N LYS A 20 3.09 -5.00 -6.82
CA LYS A 20 3.00 -5.66 -5.53
C LYS A 20 3.38 -4.66 -4.45
N LEU A 21 2.46 -4.41 -3.53
CA LEU A 21 2.72 -3.62 -2.33
C LEU A 21 3.29 -4.56 -1.25
N VAL A 22 4.55 -4.33 -0.88
CA VAL A 22 5.27 -5.17 0.09
C VAL A 22 5.48 -4.40 1.39
N HIS A 23 5.18 -5.04 2.51
CA HIS A 23 5.49 -4.47 3.82
C HIS A 23 6.98 -4.20 3.97
N HIS A 24 7.33 -3.02 4.45
CA HIS A 24 8.69 -2.71 4.83
C HIS A 24 8.83 -2.57 6.34
N LYS A 25 8.07 -1.66 6.96
CA LYS A 25 8.20 -1.30 8.37
C LYS A 25 6.90 -0.71 8.91
N LEU A 26 6.58 -0.99 10.17
CA LEU A 26 5.59 -0.24 10.95
C LEU A 26 6.32 0.52 12.07
N GLU A 27 6.12 1.83 12.13
CA GLU A 27 6.54 2.68 13.23
C GLU A 27 5.33 2.96 14.13
N ILE A 28 5.55 2.84 15.43
CA ILE A 28 4.56 3.20 16.46
C ILE A 28 5.22 4.27 17.33
N ASP A 29 4.65 5.46 17.29
CA ASP A 29 5.11 6.61 18.08
C ASP A 29 4.70 6.45 19.56
N ALA A 30 5.27 7.27 20.44
CA ALA A 30 4.98 7.23 21.87
C ALA A 30 3.51 7.55 22.22
N ASP A 31 2.79 8.25 21.33
CA ASP A 31 1.36 8.54 21.44
C ASP A 31 0.48 7.47 20.77
N LEU A 32 1.04 6.31 20.43
CA LEU A 32 0.40 5.20 19.72
C LEU A 32 -0.01 5.52 18.27
N GLU A 33 0.44 6.64 17.73
CA GLU A 33 0.28 6.95 16.32
C GLU A 33 1.10 5.99 15.48
N MET A 34 0.54 5.62 14.33
CA MET A 34 1.08 4.55 13.50
C MET A 34 1.48 5.10 12.14
N ARG A 35 2.66 4.69 11.68
CA ARG A 35 3.15 4.98 10.33
C ARG A 35 3.61 3.69 9.68
N ALA A 36 2.98 3.32 8.57
CA ALA A 36 3.40 2.18 7.77
C ALA A 36 4.32 2.67 6.65
N HIS A 37 5.35 1.88 6.40
CA HIS A 37 6.23 1.98 5.25
C HIS A 37 6.02 0.76 4.37
N ILE A 38 5.87 0.99 3.08
CA ILE A 38 5.71 -0.04 2.06
C ILE A 38 6.76 0.14 0.98
N ARG A 39 7.01 -0.95 0.26
CA ARG A 39 7.77 -0.98 -0.98
C ARG A 39 6.83 -1.29 -2.13
N ILE A 40 6.92 -0.50 -3.19
CA ILE A 40 6.24 -0.73 -4.45
C ILE A 40 7.19 -1.53 -5.32
N GLU A 41 6.86 -2.79 -5.57
CA GLU A 41 7.63 -3.70 -6.42
C GLU A 41 6.85 -3.99 -7.71
N PHE A 42 7.55 -4.06 -8.84
CA PHE A 42 6.96 -4.43 -10.13
C PHE A 42 7.24 -5.89 -10.45
N TRP A 43 6.23 -6.56 -11.01
CA TRP A 43 6.24 -8.00 -11.27
C TRP A 43 5.68 -8.30 -12.65
N THR A 44 6.19 -9.36 -13.29
CA THR A 44 5.60 -9.94 -14.49
C THR A 44 4.32 -10.71 -14.14
N LYS A 45 3.57 -11.06 -15.19
CA LYS A 45 2.37 -11.89 -15.12
C LYS A 45 2.65 -13.29 -15.66
N ASP A 46 2.03 -14.30 -15.04
CA ASP A 46 1.89 -15.61 -15.67
C ASP A 46 0.72 -15.62 -16.69
N ALA A 47 0.42 -16.79 -17.26
CA ALA A 47 -0.63 -16.96 -18.27
C ALA A 47 -2.03 -16.71 -17.69
N GLU A 48 -2.19 -16.85 -16.38
CA GLU A 48 -3.41 -16.65 -15.62
C GLU A 48 -3.56 -15.20 -15.12
N GLY A 49 -2.54 -14.35 -15.32
CA GLY A 49 -2.53 -12.97 -14.87
C GLY A 49 -2.21 -12.79 -13.38
N GLU A 50 -1.55 -13.78 -12.77
CA GLU A 50 -1.02 -13.73 -11.41
C GLU A 50 0.44 -13.25 -11.37
N PHE A 51 0.95 -12.96 -10.18
CA PHE A 51 2.35 -12.57 -9.99
C PHE A 51 3.30 -13.73 -10.34
N ASP A 52 4.22 -13.51 -11.28
CA ASP A 52 5.21 -14.51 -11.69
C ASP A 52 6.63 -14.20 -11.17
N GLN A 53 7.33 -13.23 -11.78
CA GLN A 53 8.73 -12.90 -11.45
C GLN A 53 8.93 -11.42 -11.10
N PRO A 54 9.88 -11.08 -10.21
CA PRO A 54 10.28 -9.69 -9.98
C PRO A 54 10.82 -9.05 -11.26
N LEU A 55 10.22 -7.95 -11.69
CA LEU A 55 10.54 -7.32 -12.98
C LEU A 55 12.00 -6.87 -13.08
N LEU A 56 12.58 -6.37 -11.98
CA LEU A 56 13.98 -5.94 -11.96
C LEU A 56 14.95 -7.09 -12.25
N GLU A 57 14.63 -8.31 -11.79
CA GLU A 57 15.44 -9.50 -12.07
C GLU A 57 15.31 -9.92 -13.53
N VAL A 58 14.10 -9.82 -14.09
CA VAL A 58 13.84 -10.09 -15.52
C VAL A 58 14.64 -9.14 -16.40
N ILE A 59 14.56 -7.83 -16.13
CA ILE A 59 15.29 -6.81 -16.91
C ILE A 59 16.81 -7.03 -16.83
N ALA A 60 17.34 -7.29 -15.62
CA ALA A 60 18.77 -7.50 -15.43
C ALA A 60 19.29 -8.70 -16.25
N ASN A 61 18.52 -9.78 -16.30
CA ASN A 61 18.91 -11.04 -16.93
C ASN A 61 18.47 -11.19 -18.40
N ASP A 62 17.69 -10.26 -18.96
CA ASP A 62 17.21 -10.36 -20.35
C ASP A 62 18.39 -10.22 -21.34
N PRO A 63 18.68 -11.26 -22.16
CA PRO A 63 19.75 -11.19 -23.15
C PRO A 63 19.41 -10.31 -24.36
N ASN A 64 18.14 -9.92 -24.54
CA ASN A 64 17.66 -9.13 -25.68
C ASN A 64 17.73 -7.62 -25.44
N LEU A 65 17.95 -7.19 -24.19
CA LEU A 65 18.11 -5.78 -23.84
C LEU A 65 19.58 -5.36 -23.89
N SER A 66 19.85 -4.24 -24.55
CA SER A 66 21.15 -3.56 -24.43
C SER A 66 21.36 -3.00 -23.02
N ASP A 67 22.62 -2.80 -22.63
CA ASP A 67 22.96 -2.23 -21.31
C ASP A 67 22.27 -0.87 -21.05
N ASN A 68 22.10 -0.05 -22.10
CA ASN A 68 21.40 1.23 -22.00
C ASN A 68 19.91 1.05 -21.75
N GLN A 69 19.26 0.09 -22.40
CA GLN A 69 17.84 -0.20 -22.18
C GLN A 69 17.63 -0.75 -20.77
N LYS A 70 18.47 -1.71 -20.34
CA LYS A 70 18.43 -2.23 -18.97
C LYS A 70 18.52 -1.12 -17.93
N ARG A 71 19.47 -0.20 -18.09
CA ARG A 71 19.63 0.94 -17.16
C ARG A 71 18.38 1.83 -17.11
N ASN A 72 17.79 2.15 -18.26
CA ASN A 72 16.59 2.99 -18.32
C ASN A 72 15.38 2.30 -17.67
N ASP A 73 15.17 1.02 -17.98
CA ASP A 73 14.04 0.25 -17.48
C ASP A 73 14.18 -0.02 -15.97
N MET A 74 15.40 -0.32 -15.50
CA MET A 74 15.68 -0.45 -14.07
C MET A 74 15.40 0.84 -13.29
N GLU A 75 15.67 2.01 -13.86
CA GLU A 75 15.36 3.31 -13.22
C GLU A 75 13.85 3.59 -13.24
N LEU A 76 13.17 3.29 -14.35
CA LEU A 76 11.72 3.47 -14.48
C LEU A 76 10.97 2.62 -13.45
N PHE A 77 11.34 1.35 -13.33
CA PHE A 77 10.66 0.36 -12.48
C PHE A 77 11.35 0.14 -11.13
N ARG A 78 12.24 1.05 -10.72
CA ARG A 78 12.93 0.93 -9.44
C ARG A 78 11.93 0.80 -8.29
N THR A 79 12.25 -0.06 -7.32
CA THR A 79 11.45 -0.18 -6.10
C THR A 79 11.38 1.17 -5.39
N ARG A 80 10.16 1.67 -5.17
CA ARG A 80 9.93 2.92 -4.43
C ARG A 80 9.47 2.61 -3.03
N GLN A 81 9.93 3.40 -2.06
CA GLN A 81 9.42 3.35 -0.70
C GLN A 81 8.37 4.44 -0.53
N TRP A 82 7.27 4.09 0.11
CA TRP A 82 6.22 5.01 0.48
C TRP A 82 5.89 4.85 1.96
N SER A 83 5.41 5.92 2.60
CA SER A 83 4.84 5.82 3.94
C SER A 83 3.54 6.60 4.10
N SER A 84 2.62 6.06 4.88
CA SER A 84 1.39 6.75 5.29
C SER A 84 1.18 6.63 6.80
N SER A 85 0.51 7.63 7.38
CA SER A 85 0.24 7.73 8.82
C SER A 85 -1.24 7.90 9.08
N THR A 86 -1.70 7.38 10.22
CA THR A 86 -3.05 7.60 10.75
C THR A 86 -3.31 9.04 11.19
N ARG A 87 -2.25 9.84 11.40
CA ARG A 87 -2.36 11.17 11.99
C ARG A 87 -3.11 12.14 11.07
N GLY A 88 -4.13 12.80 11.61
CA GLY A 88 -4.93 13.81 10.89
C GLY A 88 -6.06 13.26 10.02
N SER A 89 -6.12 11.94 9.84
CA SER A 89 -7.19 11.26 9.09
C SER A 89 -8.38 10.96 10.00
N ARG A 90 -9.60 11.14 9.48
CA ARG A 90 -10.85 10.80 10.18
C ARG A 90 -11.71 9.89 9.34
N VAL A 91 -12.51 9.07 10.01
CA VAL A 91 -13.35 8.03 9.42
C VAL A 91 -14.76 8.12 9.98
N LEU A 92 -15.76 7.91 9.13
CA LEU A 92 -17.13 7.64 9.58
C LEU A 92 -17.23 6.17 10.02
N PRO A 93 -17.46 5.87 11.30
CA PRO A 93 -17.34 4.51 11.81
C PRO A 93 -18.39 3.54 11.24
N GLU A 94 -19.53 4.05 10.78
CA GLU A 94 -20.62 3.26 10.22
C GLU A 94 -20.34 2.74 8.80
N THR A 95 -19.58 3.50 8.00
CA THR A 95 -19.21 3.14 6.61
C THR A 95 -17.77 2.70 6.48
N GLY A 96 -16.90 3.13 7.40
CA GLY A 96 -15.45 2.97 7.29
C GLY A 96 -14.78 3.93 6.31
N GLU A 97 -15.52 4.89 5.75
CA GLU A 97 -15.02 5.84 4.77
C GLU A 97 -14.16 6.93 5.40
N LEU A 98 -13.02 7.21 4.77
CA LEU A 98 -12.22 8.38 5.09
C LEU A 98 -12.99 9.66 4.75
N VAL A 99 -12.96 10.62 5.67
CA VAL A 99 -13.63 11.91 5.50
C VAL A 99 -12.66 13.06 5.64
N HIS A 100 -12.92 14.10 4.86
CA HIS A 100 -12.15 15.34 4.83
C HIS A 100 -12.91 16.45 5.55
N PRO A 101 -12.20 17.45 6.11
CA PRO A 101 -12.86 18.62 6.66
C PRO A 101 -13.50 19.46 5.53
N ASP A 102 -14.57 20.17 5.88
CA ASP A 102 -15.17 21.19 5.01
C ASP A 102 -14.27 22.43 4.88
N GLU A 103 -14.73 23.43 4.12
CA GLU A 103 -14.01 24.70 3.90
C GLU A 103 -13.72 25.46 5.21
N ASN A 104 -14.43 25.16 6.29
CA ASN A 104 -14.27 25.77 7.61
C ASN A 104 -13.41 24.91 8.55
N GLY A 105 -12.87 23.77 8.09
CA GLY A 105 -12.08 22.85 8.91
C GLY A 105 -12.90 21.86 9.74
N ASN A 106 -14.22 21.82 9.58
CA ASN A 106 -15.10 20.92 10.34
C ASN A 106 -15.22 19.57 9.64
N TYR A 107 -15.08 18.49 10.40
CA TYR A 107 -15.36 17.15 9.90
C TYR A 107 -16.84 16.80 10.06
N PRO A 108 -17.37 15.87 9.26
CA PRO A 108 -18.72 15.34 9.42
C PRO A 108 -19.00 14.88 10.86
N ALA A 109 -20.25 15.08 11.31
CA ALA A 109 -20.66 14.65 12.64
C ALA A 109 -20.48 13.13 12.80
N GLY A 110 -19.97 12.69 13.96
CA GLY A 110 -19.70 11.27 14.22
C GLY A 110 -18.36 10.76 13.68
N ALA A 111 -17.62 11.56 12.92
CA ALA A 111 -16.28 11.19 12.45
C ALA A 111 -15.30 11.03 13.62
N ILE A 112 -14.68 9.86 13.72
CA ILE A 112 -13.65 9.54 14.70
C ILE A 112 -12.26 9.55 14.05
N THR A 113 -11.20 9.56 14.85
CA THR A 113 -9.85 9.42 14.28
C THR A 113 -9.69 8.06 13.62
N GLN A 114 -8.90 8.01 12.56
CA GLN A 114 -8.61 6.74 11.87
C GLN A 114 -8.03 5.70 12.84
N LEU A 115 -7.16 6.12 13.78
CA LEU A 115 -6.62 5.23 14.83
C LEU A 115 -7.73 4.61 15.70
N GLN A 116 -8.68 5.42 16.19
CA GLN A 116 -9.79 4.94 17.01
C GLN A 116 -10.69 3.97 16.23
N TYR A 117 -10.95 4.24 14.96
CA TYR A 117 -11.71 3.35 14.11
C TYR A 117 -11.05 1.97 14.02
N TRP A 118 -9.75 1.89 13.73
CA TRP A 118 -9.05 0.62 13.64
C TRP A 118 -8.99 -0.16 14.96
N GLN A 119 -8.82 0.54 16.08
CA GLN A 119 -8.87 -0.06 17.41
C GLN A 119 -10.26 -0.66 17.73
N SER A 120 -11.33 -0.14 17.10
CA SER A 120 -12.70 -0.61 17.32
C SER A 120 -13.05 -1.88 16.53
N LEU A 121 -12.31 -2.22 15.48
CA LEU A 121 -12.68 -3.33 14.59
C LEU A 121 -12.33 -4.70 15.18
N PRO A 122 -13.21 -5.71 15.02
CA PRO A 122 -12.99 -7.04 15.55
C PRO A 122 -11.80 -7.72 14.86
N ALA A 123 -11.14 -8.63 15.56
CA ALA A 123 -9.99 -9.36 15.01
C ALA A 123 -10.32 -10.14 13.74
N ALA A 124 -11.54 -10.67 13.64
CA ALA A 124 -11.99 -11.43 12.48
C ALA A 124 -12.15 -10.60 11.19
N ALA A 125 -12.16 -9.27 11.26
CA ALA A 125 -12.30 -8.41 10.09
C ALA A 125 -10.98 -8.22 9.30
N PHE A 126 -9.84 -8.72 9.81
CA PHE A 126 -8.52 -8.54 9.18
C PHE A 126 -7.67 -9.81 9.24
N PRO A 127 -6.81 -10.05 8.23
CA PRO A 127 -5.74 -11.04 8.35
C PRO A 127 -4.67 -10.53 9.33
N GLY A 128 -4.58 -11.14 10.51
CA GLY A 128 -3.60 -10.80 11.56
C GLY A 128 -4.12 -11.08 12.97
N GLU A 129 -3.30 -11.71 13.81
CA GLU A 129 -3.65 -12.04 15.19
C GLU A 129 -3.39 -10.86 16.16
N THR A 130 -2.59 -9.87 15.74
CA THR A 130 -2.15 -8.73 16.57
C THR A 130 -2.70 -7.39 16.11
N LEU A 131 -2.87 -6.43 17.04
CA LEU A 131 -3.29 -5.05 16.73
C LEU A 131 -2.37 -4.39 15.67
N ALA A 132 -1.08 -4.72 15.68
CA ALA A 132 -0.11 -4.23 14.71
C ALA A 132 -0.40 -4.72 13.27
N GLU A 133 -0.83 -5.97 13.10
CA GLU A 133 -1.16 -6.53 11.78
C GLU A 133 -2.47 -5.96 11.22
N LYS A 134 -3.43 -5.65 12.11
CA LYS A 134 -4.68 -4.96 11.74
C LYS A 134 -4.41 -3.55 11.22
N VAL A 135 -3.59 -2.80 11.96
CA VAL A 135 -3.14 -1.45 11.60
C VAL A 135 -2.35 -1.47 10.29
N TYR A 136 -1.53 -2.50 10.09
CA TYR A 136 -0.76 -2.65 8.86
C TYR A 136 -1.67 -2.87 7.64
N SER A 137 -2.66 -3.75 7.76
CA SER A 137 -3.64 -4.04 6.69
C SER A 137 -4.49 -2.82 6.35
N ALA A 138 -4.90 -2.06 7.36
CA ALA A 138 -5.61 -0.79 7.25
C ALA A 138 -4.84 0.30 6.48
N LEU A 139 -3.57 0.47 6.82
CA LEU A 139 -2.70 1.46 6.19
C LEU A 139 -2.40 1.10 4.74
N LEU A 140 -2.38 -0.19 4.39
CA LEU A 140 -2.30 -0.64 3.01
C LEU A 140 -3.54 -0.26 2.18
N VAL A 141 -4.74 -0.33 2.77
CA VAL A 141 -5.97 0.10 2.08
C VAL A 141 -5.92 1.62 1.79
N ASN A 142 -5.53 2.42 2.78
CA ASN A 142 -5.36 3.87 2.58
C ASN A 142 -4.29 4.17 1.50
N MET A 143 -3.21 3.37 1.49
CA MET A 143 -2.18 3.49 0.47
C MET A 143 -2.65 3.09 -0.93
N GLN A 144 -3.49 2.08 -1.05
CA GLN A 144 -4.11 1.70 -2.32
C GLN A 144 -4.93 2.87 -2.87
N GLU A 145 -5.75 3.49 -2.03
CA GLU A 145 -6.55 4.66 -2.43
C GLU A 145 -5.66 5.83 -2.86
N ILE A 146 -4.57 6.12 -2.13
CA ILE A 146 -3.61 7.16 -2.52
C ILE A 146 -2.93 6.84 -3.86
N TYR A 147 -2.54 5.59 -4.06
CA TYR A 147 -1.96 5.13 -5.33
C TYR A 147 -2.95 5.33 -6.49
N ASP A 148 -4.22 4.96 -6.29
CA ASP A 148 -5.27 5.12 -7.28
C ASP A 148 -5.59 6.61 -7.57
N LEU A 149 -5.49 7.49 -6.57
CA LEU A 149 -5.80 8.91 -6.66
C LEU A 149 -4.63 9.78 -7.20
N GLN A 150 -3.38 9.42 -6.92
CA GLN A 150 -2.22 10.29 -7.20
C GLN A 150 -1.52 10.08 -8.55
N ASN A 151 -2.03 9.20 -9.42
CA ASN A 151 -1.47 8.93 -10.75
C ASN A 151 0.04 8.58 -10.73
N ILE A 152 0.46 7.75 -9.78
CA ILE A 152 1.86 7.30 -9.64
C ILE A 152 2.09 5.97 -10.36
#